data_AF-A0A8G0KQ92-F1
#
_entry.id   AF-A0A8G0KQ92-F1
#
_cell.length_a   1.000
_cell.length_b   1.000
_cell.length_c   1.000
_cell.angle_alpha   90.00
_cell.angle_beta   90.00
_cell.angle_gamma   90.00
#
_symmetry.space_group_name_H-M   'P 1'
#
loop_
_entity.id
_entity.type
_entity.pdbx_description
1 polymer ?
#
loop_
_entity_poly.entity_id
_entity_poly.type
_entity_poly.pdbx_seq_one_letter_code
_entity_poly.pdbx_strand_id
1 'polypeptide(L)'
;MQKALRLMNFRLDVVISDITGVSGIRVIEMILSGETSGEKLAEYCDKRVKKSKEEIADALQGKINNEYLHELSDCYDIYRLIQDKIKNTDTRIDEVLKNQTREIVLSEDIELVKKQNKGKNQPKFDVQKYSLKLFGVDLFAIESVCSGTVTSFLAEIGTDIYKFKTSKQFVNWLRLAPNNKISGGKVLSSRTPKGKNKFALTLRNAANTIERKKEGYLVMFFKRISFKKEEVLQLQQQQEK
;
A
#
# COMPACT_ATOMS: atom_id res chain seq x y z
N MET A 1 -14.78 15.35 0.33
CA MET A 1 -15.20 14.88 -1.00
C MET A 1 -16.42 13.97 -0.96
N GLN A 2 -16.34 12.68 -0.58
CA GLN A 2 -17.50 11.75 -0.67
C GLN A 2 -18.75 12.21 0.11
N LYS A 3 -18.55 12.78 1.30
CA LYS A 3 -19.64 13.31 2.14
C LYS A 3 -20.40 14.43 1.42
N ALA A 4 -19.69 15.45 0.93
CA ALA A 4 -20.26 16.57 0.19
C ALA A 4 -21.02 16.11 -1.07
N LEU A 5 -20.45 15.17 -1.83
CA LEU A 5 -21.10 14.58 -3.01
C LEU A 5 -22.43 13.91 -2.65
N ARG A 6 -22.47 13.10 -1.58
CA ARG A 6 -23.72 12.46 -1.13
C ARG A 6 -24.78 13.46 -0.68
N LEU A 7 -24.38 14.55 -0.02
CA LEU A 7 -25.31 15.61 0.43
C LEU A 7 -25.90 16.40 -0.75
N MET A 8 -25.15 16.52 -1.85
CA MET A 8 -25.64 17.07 -3.13
C MET A 8 -26.36 16.04 -4.02
N ASN A 9 -26.60 14.82 -3.51
CA ASN A 9 -27.22 13.70 -4.21
C ASN A 9 -26.39 13.12 -5.38
N PHE A 10 -25.09 13.42 -5.48
CA PHE A 10 -24.19 12.76 -6.41
C PHE A 10 -23.66 11.45 -5.81
N ARG A 11 -24.17 10.30 -6.27
CA ARG A 11 -23.84 8.96 -5.78
C ARG A 11 -22.69 8.31 -6.55
N LEU A 12 -21.58 9.04 -6.66
CA LEU A 12 -20.37 8.60 -7.38
C LEU A 12 -19.78 7.29 -6.82
N ASP A 13 -19.94 7.04 -5.52
CA ASP A 13 -19.46 5.86 -4.81
C ASP A 13 -20.20 4.56 -5.18
N VAL A 14 -21.43 4.68 -5.68
CA VAL A 14 -22.20 3.54 -6.17
C VAL A 14 -21.70 3.10 -7.55
N VAL A 15 -21.15 4.03 -8.32
CA VAL A 15 -20.82 3.84 -9.72
C VAL A 15 -19.34 3.52 -9.93
N ILE A 16 -18.49 4.24 -9.23
CA ILE A 16 -17.04 4.13 -9.37
C ILE A 16 -16.48 3.61 -8.04
N SER A 17 -15.67 2.55 -8.11
CA SER A 17 -15.00 2.00 -6.93
C SER A 17 -13.98 2.96 -6.30
N ASP A 18 -13.59 3.99 -7.04
CA ASP A 18 -12.56 4.95 -6.66
C ASP A 18 -12.91 6.38 -7.12
N ILE A 19 -13.37 7.19 -6.17
CA ILE A 19 -13.70 8.61 -6.38
C ILE A 19 -12.48 9.48 -6.70
N THR A 20 -11.28 9.04 -6.33
CA THR A 20 -10.00 9.73 -6.60
C THR A 20 -9.27 9.16 -7.82
N GLY A 21 -9.93 8.28 -8.57
CA GLY A 21 -9.42 7.77 -9.83
C GLY A 21 -9.60 8.80 -10.95
N VAL A 22 -9.08 8.49 -12.14
CA VAL A 22 -9.13 9.40 -13.31
C VAL A 22 -10.57 9.85 -13.62
N SER A 23 -11.52 8.91 -13.68
CA SER A 23 -12.92 9.25 -13.94
C SER A 23 -13.57 10.03 -12.80
N GLY A 24 -13.29 9.65 -11.54
CA GLY A 24 -13.85 10.32 -10.38
C GLY A 24 -13.39 11.78 -10.27
N ILE A 25 -12.10 12.04 -10.50
CA ILE A 25 -11.53 13.39 -10.51
C ILE A 25 -12.17 14.25 -11.62
N ARG A 26 -12.25 13.72 -12.85
CA ARG A 26 -12.89 14.47 -13.97
C ARG A 26 -14.33 14.84 -13.64
N VAL A 27 -15.11 13.91 -13.09
CA VAL A 27 -16.49 14.18 -12.69
C VAL A 27 -16.55 15.24 -11.59
N ILE A 28 -15.66 15.18 -10.60
CA ILE A 28 -15.57 16.20 -9.53
C ILE A 28 -15.21 17.58 -10.11
N GLU A 29 -14.25 17.66 -11.04
CA GLU A 29 -13.88 18.92 -11.72
C GLU A 29 -15.07 19.51 -12.49
N MET A 30 -15.86 18.68 -13.17
CA MET A 30 -17.05 19.13 -13.88
C MET A 30 -18.15 19.63 -12.92
N ILE A 31 -18.36 18.94 -11.79
CA ILE A 31 -19.30 19.38 -10.75
C ILE A 31 -18.84 20.73 -10.17
N LEU A 32 -17.53 20.93 -9.95
CA LEU A 32 -16.97 22.20 -9.49
C LEU A 32 -17.12 23.32 -10.53
N SER A 33 -17.11 23.00 -11.83
CA SER A 33 -17.44 23.96 -12.90
C SER A 33 -18.93 24.30 -13.01
N GLY A 34 -19.79 23.66 -12.21
CA GLY A 34 -21.23 23.93 -12.15
C GLY A 34 -22.10 23.00 -13.00
N GLU A 35 -21.56 21.90 -13.53
CA GLU A 35 -22.34 20.97 -14.34
C GLU A 35 -23.18 20.03 -13.47
N THR A 36 -24.49 19.93 -13.78
CA THR A 36 -25.45 19.10 -13.02
C THR A 36 -26.08 17.97 -13.83
N SER A 37 -25.91 17.98 -15.15
CA SER A 37 -26.52 16.97 -16.01
C SER A 37 -25.79 15.64 -15.87
N GLY A 38 -26.50 14.63 -15.37
CA GLY A 38 -25.98 13.27 -15.22
C GLY A 38 -25.50 12.66 -16.54
N GLU A 39 -26.16 12.99 -17.67
CA GLU A 39 -25.77 12.52 -19.01
C GLU A 39 -24.40 13.05 -19.41
N LYS A 40 -24.17 14.35 -19.23
CA LYS A 40 -22.87 14.96 -19.54
C LYS A 40 -21.77 14.44 -18.61
N LEU A 41 -22.06 14.29 -17.32
CA LEU A 41 -21.10 13.73 -16.36
C LEU A 41 -20.74 12.26 -16.68
N ALA A 42 -21.68 11.49 -17.22
CA ALA A 42 -21.45 10.11 -17.65
C ALA A 42 -20.47 10.01 -18.84
N GLU A 43 -20.41 11.02 -19.72
CA GLU A 43 -19.45 11.03 -20.84
C GLU A 43 -17.99 11.14 -20.41
N TYR A 44 -17.72 11.78 -19.26
CA TYR A 44 -16.38 11.89 -18.70
C TYR A 44 -15.89 10.62 -18.00
N CYS A 45 -16.78 9.66 -17.78
CA CYS A 45 -16.42 8.36 -17.23
C CYS A 45 -15.70 7.49 -18.28
N ASP A 46 -14.63 6.82 -17.86
CA ASP A 46 -13.87 5.95 -18.75
C ASP A 46 -14.66 4.68 -19.08
N LYS A 47 -14.50 4.17 -20.30
CA LYS A 47 -15.13 2.92 -20.78
C LYS A 47 -14.83 1.68 -19.91
N ARG A 48 -13.83 1.74 -19.04
CA ARG A 48 -13.48 0.69 -18.07
C ARG A 48 -14.41 0.65 -16.84
N VAL A 49 -15.26 1.66 -16.65
CA VAL A 49 -16.29 1.62 -15.61
C VAL A 49 -17.28 0.50 -15.96
N LYS A 50 -17.51 -0.40 -15.00
CA LYS A 50 -18.32 -1.62 -15.23
C LYS A 50 -19.80 -1.34 -15.46
N LYS A 51 -20.29 -0.21 -14.97
CA LYS A 51 -21.71 0.17 -15.03
C LYS A 51 -22.04 0.82 -16.37
N SER A 52 -23.29 0.67 -16.80
CA SER A 52 -23.78 1.30 -18.03
C SER A 52 -23.79 2.82 -17.91
N LYS A 53 -23.76 3.53 -19.04
CA LYS A 53 -23.85 5.00 -19.05
C LYS A 53 -25.16 5.51 -18.44
N GLU A 54 -26.24 4.76 -18.59
CA GLU A 54 -27.55 5.06 -18.01
C GLU A 54 -27.51 4.99 -16.48
N GLU A 55 -26.97 3.90 -15.92
CA GLU A 55 -26.79 3.77 -14.47
C GLU A 55 -25.85 4.84 -13.89
N ILE A 56 -24.84 5.25 -14.67
CA ILE A 56 -23.94 6.35 -14.30
C ILE A 56 -24.72 7.67 -14.27
N ALA A 57 -25.53 7.95 -15.30
CA ALA A 57 -26.29 9.19 -15.40
C ALA A 57 -27.31 9.31 -14.26
N ASP A 58 -28.06 8.24 -13.96
CA ASP A 58 -29.04 8.20 -12.88
C ASP A 58 -28.41 8.48 -11.51
N ALA A 59 -27.25 7.90 -11.25
CA ALA A 59 -26.52 8.10 -10.00
C ALA A 59 -25.87 9.49 -9.86
N LEU A 60 -25.73 10.23 -10.97
CA LEU A 60 -25.12 11.56 -11.02
C LEU A 60 -26.15 12.68 -11.19
N GLN A 61 -27.43 12.41 -10.94
CA GLN A 61 -28.47 13.44 -10.83
C GLN A 61 -28.44 14.12 -9.45
N GLY A 62 -27.63 15.17 -9.35
CA GLY A 62 -27.47 15.96 -8.13
C GLY A 62 -28.08 17.35 -8.21
N LYS A 63 -28.23 17.99 -7.04
CA LYS A 63 -28.57 19.41 -6.92
C LYS A 63 -27.34 20.16 -6.42
N ILE A 64 -27.03 21.30 -7.05
CA ILE A 64 -25.97 22.18 -6.56
C ILE A 64 -26.48 22.92 -5.33
N ASN A 65 -25.72 22.81 -4.25
CA ASN A 65 -25.81 23.69 -3.10
C ASN A 65 -24.45 24.37 -2.92
N ASN A 66 -24.44 25.71 -2.85
CA ASN A 66 -23.22 26.51 -2.77
C ASN A 66 -22.37 26.17 -1.54
N GLU A 67 -22.99 25.83 -0.41
CA GLU A 67 -22.26 25.46 0.82
C GLU A 67 -21.46 24.17 0.64
N TYR A 68 -22.10 23.12 0.11
CA TYR A 68 -21.45 21.82 -0.12
C TYR A 68 -20.50 21.85 -1.31
N LEU A 69 -20.73 22.73 -2.29
CA LEU A 69 -19.82 22.97 -3.40
C LEU A 69 -18.51 23.61 -2.88
N HIS A 70 -18.60 24.58 -1.96
CA HIS A 70 -17.42 25.14 -1.30
C HIS A 70 -16.66 24.08 -0.50
N GLU A 71 -17.34 23.28 0.33
CA GLU A 71 -16.71 22.19 1.08
C GLU A 71 -16.03 21.16 0.14
N LEU A 72 -16.65 20.88 -1.01
CA LEU A 72 -16.09 20.00 -2.03
C LEU A 72 -14.82 20.61 -2.64
N SER A 73 -14.84 21.91 -2.96
CA SER A 73 -13.67 22.64 -3.48
C SER A 73 -12.51 22.60 -2.49
N ASP A 74 -12.74 22.96 -1.22
CA ASP A 74 -11.70 22.94 -0.18
C ASP A 74 -11.07 21.55 -0.04
N CYS A 75 -11.91 20.51 -0.04
CA CYS A 75 -11.44 19.13 0.01
C CYS A 75 -10.60 18.74 -1.23
N TYR A 76 -11.01 19.22 -2.41
CA TYR A 76 -10.32 18.93 -3.67
C TYR A 76 -8.97 19.64 -3.73
N ASP A 77 -8.90 20.89 -3.29
CA ASP A 77 -7.67 21.67 -3.23
C ASP A 77 -6.66 21.06 -2.26
N ILE A 78 -7.11 20.63 -1.07
CA ILE A 78 -6.26 19.88 -0.12
C ILE A 78 -5.74 18.58 -0.76
N TYR A 79 -6.61 17.84 -1.45
CA TYR A 79 -6.21 16.61 -2.13
C TYR A 79 -5.12 16.88 -3.18
N ARG A 80 -5.31 17.89 -4.03
CA ARG A 80 -4.34 18.28 -5.06
C ARG A 80 -3.02 18.70 -4.44
N LEU A 81 -3.06 19.53 -3.39
CA LEU A 81 -1.87 19.95 -2.64
C LEU A 81 -1.09 18.74 -2.12
N ILE A 82 -1.76 17.79 -1.48
CA ILE A 82 -1.11 16.58 -0.95
C ILE A 82 -0.47 15.78 -2.08
N GLN A 83 -1.14 15.61 -3.21
CA GLN A 83 -0.59 14.89 -4.36
C GLN A 83 0.64 15.57 -4.96
N ASP A 84 0.63 16.89 -5.05
CA ASP A 84 1.80 17.66 -5.50
C ASP A 84 2.96 17.55 -4.52
N LYS A 85 2.69 17.57 -3.21
CA LYS A 85 3.72 17.35 -2.18
C LYS A 85 4.30 15.94 -2.23
N ILE A 86 3.48 14.91 -2.46
CA ILE A 86 3.96 13.53 -2.66
C ILE A 86 4.87 13.47 -3.89
N LYS A 87 4.44 14.02 -5.02
CA LYS A 87 5.23 14.06 -6.26
C LYS A 87 6.58 14.76 -6.07
N ASN A 88 6.59 15.91 -5.39
CA ASN A 88 7.82 16.65 -5.09
C ASN A 88 8.74 15.90 -4.12
N THR A 89 8.18 15.09 -3.24
CA THR A 89 8.97 14.25 -2.33
C THR A 89 9.58 13.07 -3.10
N ASP A 90 8.82 12.43 -3.99
CA ASP A 90 9.32 11.36 -4.85
C ASP A 90 10.48 11.83 -5.75
N THR A 91 10.41 13.03 -6.32
CA THR A 91 11.50 13.59 -7.13
C THR A 91 12.77 13.83 -6.30
N ARG A 92 12.62 14.36 -5.07
CA ARG A 92 13.76 14.54 -4.16
C ARG A 92 14.38 13.21 -3.72
N ILE A 93 13.55 12.19 -3.48
CA ILE A 93 14.05 10.85 -3.15
C ILE A 93 14.84 10.29 -4.33
N ASP A 94 14.35 10.44 -5.56
CA ASP A 94 15.07 10.02 -6.77
C ASP A 94 16.42 10.71 -6.91
N GLU A 95 16.50 12.02 -6.68
CA GLU A 95 17.77 12.78 -6.67
C GLU A 95 18.76 12.28 -5.62
N VAL A 96 18.29 12.05 -4.38
CA VAL A 96 19.13 11.53 -3.29
C VAL A 96 19.66 10.14 -3.63
N LEU A 97 18.81 9.24 -4.14
CA LEU A 97 19.21 7.89 -4.52
C LEU A 97 20.17 7.89 -5.72
N LYS A 98 19.97 8.79 -6.70
CA LYS A 98 20.92 8.98 -7.81
C LYS A 98 22.30 9.39 -7.31
N ASN A 99 22.36 10.34 -6.39
CA ASN A 99 23.62 10.83 -5.83
C ASN A 99 24.34 9.73 -5.03
N GLN A 100 23.60 8.97 -4.21
CA GLN A 100 24.16 7.86 -3.42
C GLN A 100 24.63 6.68 -4.27
N THR A 101 24.02 6.46 -5.43
CA THR A 101 24.33 5.33 -6.31
C THR A 101 25.24 5.69 -7.49
N ARG A 102 25.78 6.92 -7.52
CA ARG A 102 26.57 7.46 -8.63
C ARG A 102 27.86 6.69 -8.89
N GLU A 103 28.53 6.27 -7.81
CA GLU A 103 29.84 5.60 -7.88
C GLU A 103 29.72 4.06 -7.88
N ILE A 104 28.51 3.53 -7.72
CA ILE A 104 28.29 2.09 -7.64
C ILE A 104 28.08 1.54 -9.04
N VAL A 105 29.13 0.90 -9.58
CA VAL A 105 29.09 0.17 -10.84
C VAL A 105 28.63 -1.26 -10.55
N LEU A 106 27.54 -1.68 -11.18
CA LEU A 106 27.07 -3.05 -11.13
C LEU A 106 27.92 -3.91 -12.07
N SER A 107 28.50 -4.98 -11.54
CA SER A 107 29.14 -6.04 -12.31
C SER A 107 28.07 -7.01 -12.83
N GLU A 108 27.92 -7.06 -14.15
CA GLU A 108 27.12 -8.02 -14.94
C GLU A 108 25.58 -7.91 -14.89
N ASP A 109 24.98 -8.36 -16.00
CA ASP A 109 23.56 -8.27 -16.34
C ASP A 109 22.70 -9.16 -15.43
N ILE A 110 22.31 -8.63 -14.27
CA ILE A 110 21.32 -9.29 -13.41
C ILE A 110 19.95 -9.18 -14.08
N GLU A 111 19.40 -10.30 -14.54
CA GLU A 111 18.02 -10.37 -15.04
C GLU A 111 17.03 -9.99 -13.93
N LEU A 112 16.48 -8.79 -14.04
CA LEU A 112 15.51 -8.27 -13.07
C LEU A 112 14.14 -8.89 -13.28
N VAL A 113 13.58 -9.46 -12.21
CA VAL A 113 12.16 -9.88 -12.22
C VAL A 113 11.30 -8.63 -12.24
N LYS A 114 10.74 -8.30 -13.41
CA LYS A 114 9.83 -7.16 -13.56
C LYS A 114 8.53 -7.44 -12.81
N LYS A 115 8.37 -6.83 -11.64
CA LYS A 115 7.09 -6.81 -10.92
C LYS A 115 6.24 -5.63 -11.36
N GLN A 116 4.97 -5.90 -11.63
CA GLN A 116 4.00 -4.82 -11.90
C GLN A 116 3.80 -3.97 -10.65
N ASN A 117 4.10 -2.69 -10.76
CA ASN A 117 3.78 -1.68 -9.77
C ASN A 117 2.26 -1.42 -9.76
N LYS A 118 1.53 -2.03 -8.82
CA LYS A 118 0.07 -1.86 -8.65
C LYS A 118 -0.25 -0.95 -7.46
N GLY A 119 -0.56 0.33 -7.72
CA GLY A 119 -1.04 1.27 -6.70
C GLY A 119 -1.00 2.73 -7.16
N LYS A 120 -1.88 3.58 -6.60
CA LYS A 120 -2.06 4.97 -7.07
C LYS A 120 -0.88 5.89 -6.75
N ASN A 121 -0.31 5.73 -5.55
CA ASN A 121 0.75 6.58 -5.03
C ASN A 121 2.08 5.82 -4.97
N GLN A 122 2.35 4.99 -5.97
CA GLN A 122 3.65 4.33 -6.05
C GLN A 122 4.71 5.30 -6.59
N PRO A 123 5.95 5.21 -6.09
CA PRO A 123 7.06 5.98 -6.64
C PRO A 123 7.18 5.75 -8.15
N LYS A 124 7.33 6.84 -8.91
CA LYS A 124 7.44 6.78 -10.38
C LYS A 124 8.85 6.45 -10.87
N PHE A 125 9.85 6.55 -10.00
CA PHE A 125 11.23 6.19 -10.31
C PHE A 125 11.49 4.70 -10.05
N ASP A 126 12.60 4.21 -10.61
CA ASP A 126 12.93 2.78 -10.60
C ASP A 126 13.62 2.36 -9.29
N VAL A 127 12.80 2.06 -8.27
CA VAL A 127 13.26 1.59 -6.96
C VAL A 127 14.05 0.28 -7.07
N GLN A 128 13.71 -0.60 -8.04
CA GLN A 128 14.37 -1.89 -8.21
C GLN A 128 15.82 -1.72 -8.63
N LYS A 129 16.09 -0.83 -9.59
CA LYS A 129 17.47 -0.49 -9.99
C LYS A 129 18.29 0.09 -8.85
N TYR A 130 17.74 1.02 -8.07
CA TYR A 130 18.48 1.59 -6.93
C TYR A 130 18.75 0.55 -5.85
N SER A 131 17.78 -0.31 -5.55
CA SER A 131 17.97 -1.42 -4.61
C SER A 131 19.09 -2.35 -5.05
N LEU A 132 19.13 -2.71 -6.34
CA LEU A 132 20.17 -3.57 -6.89
C LEU A 132 21.55 -2.92 -6.76
N LYS A 133 21.67 -1.64 -7.08
CA LYS A 133 22.93 -0.89 -6.90
C LYS A 133 23.38 -0.88 -5.45
N LEU A 134 22.47 -0.62 -4.52
CA LEU A 134 22.83 -0.45 -3.10
C LEU A 134 23.20 -1.76 -2.40
N PHE A 135 22.49 -2.85 -2.71
CA PHE A 135 22.64 -4.12 -1.98
C PHE A 135 23.33 -5.23 -2.80
N GLY A 136 23.49 -5.06 -4.11
CA GLY A 136 24.03 -6.09 -5.02
C GLY A 136 23.10 -7.29 -5.25
N VAL A 137 21.91 -7.29 -4.65
CA VAL A 137 20.95 -8.41 -4.71
C VAL A 137 19.56 -7.88 -5.08
N ASP A 138 18.84 -8.62 -5.93
CA ASP A 138 17.46 -8.26 -6.29
C ASP A 138 16.48 -8.60 -5.16
N LEU A 139 16.18 -7.62 -4.31
CA LEU A 139 15.17 -7.74 -3.26
C LEU A 139 13.76 -7.99 -3.85
N PHE A 140 13.50 -7.57 -5.08
CA PHE A 140 12.22 -7.80 -5.73
C PHE A 140 12.04 -9.26 -6.20
N ALA A 141 13.09 -10.09 -6.21
CA ALA A 141 12.93 -11.53 -6.43
C ALA A 141 12.14 -12.20 -5.30
N ILE A 142 12.23 -11.67 -4.07
CA ILE A 142 11.50 -12.21 -2.91
C ILE A 142 9.99 -12.05 -3.13
N GLU A 143 9.24 -13.13 -2.96
CA GLU A 143 7.78 -13.10 -3.08
C GLU A 143 7.18 -12.01 -2.19
N SER A 144 6.30 -11.19 -2.79
CA SER A 144 5.53 -10.15 -2.10
C SER A 144 6.29 -8.91 -1.62
N VAL A 145 7.62 -8.87 -1.79
CA VAL A 145 8.37 -7.61 -1.71
C VAL A 145 7.94 -6.70 -2.87
N CYS A 146 7.65 -5.45 -2.53
CA CYS A 146 7.27 -4.39 -3.46
C CYS A 146 8.08 -3.11 -3.19
N SER A 147 7.91 -2.10 -4.05
CA SER A 147 8.55 -0.80 -3.93
C SER A 147 8.42 -0.21 -2.52
N GLY A 148 7.22 -0.21 -1.94
CA GLY A 148 6.99 0.29 -0.59
C GLY A 148 7.75 -0.46 0.52
N THR A 149 7.91 -1.78 0.40
CA THR A 149 8.71 -2.58 1.35
C THR A 149 10.19 -2.21 1.24
N VAL A 150 10.71 -2.07 0.03
CA VAL A 150 12.12 -1.72 -0.21
C VAL A 150 12.42 -0.28 0.20
N THR A 151 11.53 0.67 -0.10
CA THR A 151 11.68 2.06 0.36
C THR A 151 11.65 2.14 1.89
N SER A 152 10.79 1.36 2.56
CA SER A 152 10.75 1.31 4.03
C SER A 152 11.99 0.64 4.62
N PHE A 153 12.52 -0.38 3.94
CA PHE A 153 13.78 -1.02 4.30
C PHE A 153 14.95 -0.01 4.24
N LEU A 154 15.07 0.70 3.12
CA LEU A 154 16.07 1.75 2.92
C LEU A 154 15.95 2.88 3.96
N ALA A 155 14.73 3.30 4.28
CA ALA A 155 14.51 4.39 5.24
C ALA A 155 14.85 4.00 6.69
N GLU A 156 14.59 2.76 7.10
CA GLU A 156 14.71 2.33 8.50
C GLU A 156 16.07 1.69 8.82
N ILE A 157 16.66 0.96 7.87
CA ILE A 157 17.92 0.22 8.06
C ILE A 157 19.09 0.95 7.41
N GLY A 158 18.82 1.63 6.30
CA GLY A 158 19.82 2.27 5.45
C GLY A 158 20.39 1.31 4.42
N THR A 159 21.60 1.62 3.96
CA THR A 159 22.33 0.85 2.94
C THR A 159 23.08 -0.35 3.51
N ASP A 160 23.27 -0.41 4.82
CA ASP A 160 24.03 -1.47 5.49
C ASP A 160 23.12 -2.33 6.39
N ILE A 161 22.98 -3.59 5.96
CA ILE A 161 22.19 -4.63 6.62
C ILE A 161 23.02 -5.38 7.68
N TYR A 162 24.34 -5.27 7.64
CA TYR A 162 25.28 -6.00 8.48
C TYR A 162 25.54 -5.34 9.84
N LYS A 163 24.83 -4.25 10.15
CA LYS A 163 24.81 -3.64 11.50
C LYS A 163 24.40 -4.62 12.61
N PHE A 164 23.64 -5.66 12.26
CA PHE A 164 23.21 -6.70 13.19
C PHE A 164 24.11 -7.94 13.07
N LYS A 165 24.64 -8.44 14.20
CA LYS A 165 25.52 -9.61 14.20
C LYS A 165 24.82 -10.88 13.71
N THR A 166 23.52 -11.00 13.95
CA THR A 166 22.72 -12.16 13.54
C THR A 166 21.32 -11.75 13.10
N SER A 167 20.71 -12.57 12.24
CA SER A 167 19.30 -12.42 11.84
C SER A 167 18.34 -12.46 13.03
N LYS A 168 18.66 -13.23 14.08
CA LYS A 168 17.86 -13.28 15.32
C LYS A 168 17.82 -11.92 16.03
N GLN A 169 18.95 -11.22 16.09
CA GLN A 169 19.01 -9.88 16.68
C GLN A 169 18.20 -8.87 15.86
N PHE A 170 18.25 -8.97 14.53
CA PHE A 170 17.44 -8.15 13.64
C PHE A 170 15.93 -8.38 13.86
N VAL A 171 15.48 -9.64 13.91
CA VAL A 171 14.08 -10.00 14.16
C VAL A 171 13.61 -9.56 15.56
N ASN A 172 14.50 -9.61 16.56
CA ASN A 172 14.22 -9.09 17.89
C ASN A 172 14.10 -7.55 17.90
N TRP A 173 14.97 -6.84 17.18
CA TRP A 173 14.89 -5.39 16.99
C TRP A 173 13.58 -4.96 16.31
N LEU A 174 13.12 -5.73 15.32
CA LEU A 174 11.80 -5.56 14.69
C LEU A 174 10.61 -5.89 15.61
N ARG A 175 10.87 -6.48 16.79
CA ARG A 175 9.86 -7.00 17.72
C ARG A 175 8.95 -8.06 17.09
N LEU A 176 9.50 -8.87 16.20
CA LEU A 176 8.82 -10.02 15.60
C LEU A 176 9.10 -11.32 16.36
N ALA A 177 10.20 -11.38 17.11
CA ALA A 177 10.51 -12.51 17.98
C ALA A 177 9.65 -12.49 19.26
N PRO A 178 9.20 -13.67 19.74
CA PRO A 178 8.56 -13.78 21.04
C PRO A 178 9.53 -13.41 22.16
N ASN A 179 9.04 -12.71 23.20
CA ASN A 179 9.83 -12.44 24.38
C ASN A 179 9.53 -13.49 25.46
N ASN A 180 10.40 -14.49 25.56
CA ASN A 180 10.28 -15.57 26.52
C ASN A 180 10.67 -15.11 27.93
N LYS A 181 9.69 -14.87 28.80
CA LYS A 181 9.90 -14.63 30.22
C LYS A 181 10.04 -15.97 30.93
N ILE A 182 11.22 -16.27 31.46
CA ILE A 182 11.53 -17.54 32.13
C ILE A 182 11.83 -17.25 33.60
N SER A 183 11.21 -18.01 34.51
CA SER A 183 11.52 -18.01 35.94
C SER A 183 11.46 -19.44 36.46
N GLY A 184 12.42 -19.83 37.30
CA GLY A 184 12.49 -21.19 37.86
C GLY A 184 12.51 -22.30 36.80
N GLY A 185 13.08 -22.04 35.60
CA GLY A 185 13.11 -23.00 34.49
C GLY A 185 11.81 -23.11 33.67
N LYS A 186 10.72 -22.43 34.07
CA LYS A 186 9.43 -22.45 33.36
C LYS A 186 9.22 -21.17 32.53
N VAL A 187 8.70 -21.32 31.31
CA VAL A 187 8.28 -20.19 30.46
C VAL A 187 6.95 -19.64 31.01
N LEU A 188 7.00 -18.44 31.59
CA LEU A 188 5.84 -17.70 32.11
C LEU A 188 5.07 -16.99 31.00
N SER A 189 5.77 -16.53 29.96
CA SER A 189 5.16 -15.85 28.82
C SER A 189 6.06 -15.94 27.59
N SER A 190 5.46 -16.08 26.41
CA SER A 190 6.15 -16.12 25.10
C SER A 190 5.53 -15.13 24.11
N ARG A 191 4.87 -14.07 24.61
CA ARG A 191 4.17 -13.12 23.74
C ARG A 191 5.16 -12.26 22.95
N THR A 192 4.82 -11.98 21.69
CA THR A 192 5.55 -11.00 20.87
C THR A 192 5.33 -9.59 21.45
N PRO A 193 6.39 -8.80 21.65
CA PRO A 193 6.28 -7.44 22.18
C PRO A 193 5.42 -6.55 21.28
N LYS A 194 4.61 -5.68 21.89
CA LYS A 194 3.92 -4.61 21.15
C LYS A 194 4.93 -3.54 20.73
N GLY A 195 4.81 -2.99 19.53
CA GLY A 195 5.70 -1.93 19.05
C GLY A 195 5.26 -1.32 17.73
N LYS A 196 5.69 -0.07 17.50
CA LYS A 196 5.39 0.74 16.30
C LYS A 196 6.58 0.78 15.33
N ASN A 197 7.24 -0.36 15.08
CA ASN A 197 8.28 -0.42 14.06
C ASN A 197 7.62 -0.40 12.66
N LYS A 198 7.92 0.62 11.86
CA LYS A 198 7.30 0.83 10.54
C LYS A 198 7.73 -0.26 9.55
N PHE A 199 9.00 -0.66 9.55
CA PHE A 199 9.46 -1.75 8.68
C PHE A 199 8.76 -3.07 9.03
N ALA A 200 8.62 -3.40 10.32
CA ALA A 200 7.87 -4.58 10.75
C ALA A 200 6.41 -4.53 10.29
N LEU A 201 5.77 -3.35 10.28
CA LEU A 201 4.42 -3.18 9.72
C LEU A 201 4.41 -3.43 8.21
N THR A 202 5.39 -2.90 7.46
CA THR A 202 5.48 -3.13 6.02
C THR A 202 5.72 -4.60 5.66
N LEU A 203 6.52 -5.32 6.46
CA LEU A 203 6.71 -6.77 6.31
C LEU A 203 5.43 -7.55 6.58
N ARG A 204 4.64 -7.16 7.59
CA ARG A 204 3.31 -7.76 7.83
C ARG A 204 2.37 -7.51 6.65
N ASN A 205 2.35 -6.30 6.11
CA ASN A 205 1.55 -5.99 4.93
C ASN A 205 1.99 -6.83 3.72
N ALA A 206 3.30 -6.98 3.49
CA ALA A 206 3.85 -7.85 2.45
C ALA A 206 3.42 -9.31 2.68
N ALA A 207 3.52 -9.81 3.92
CA ALA A 207 3.09 -11.16 4.27
C ALA A 207 1.59 -11.38 4.02
N ASN A 208 0.72 -10.43 4.37
CA ASN A 208 -0.72 -10.51 4.09
C ASN A 208 -1.03 -10.56 2.58
N THR A 209 -0.15 -10.07 1.70
CA THR A 209 -0.35 -10.25 0.26
C THR A 209 -0.03 -11.66 -0.22
N ILE A 210 0.79 -12.42 0.51
CA ILE A 210 1.12 -13.83 0.19
C ILE A 210 -0.11 -14.71 0.31
N GLU A 211 -0.96 -14.46 1.30
CA GLU A 211 -2.22 -15.18 1.51
C GLU A 211 -3.12 -15.18 0.26
N ARG A 212 -3.15 -14.06 -0.47
CA ARG A 212 -3.97 -13.92 -1.68
C ARG A 212 -3.36 -14.53 -2.94
N LYS A 213 -2.12 -15.01 -2.89
CA LYS A 213 -1.46 -15.67 -4.03
C LYS A 213 -1.84 -17.15 -4.08
N LYS A 214 -2.00 -17.66 -5.31
CA LYS A 214 -2.33 -19.07 -5.54
C LYS A 214 -1.13 -19.99 -5.32
N GLU A 215 0.03 -19.56 -5.82
CA GLU A 215 1.26 -20.34 -5.91
C GLU A 215 2.45 -19.55 -5.38
N GLY A 216 3.46 -20.27 -4.88
CA GLY A 216 4.69 -19.71 -4.33
C GLY A 216 5.23 -20.50 -3.14
N TYR A 217 6.54 -20.44 -2.92
CA TYR A 217 7.19 -21.13 -1.80
C TYR A 217 6.72 -20.57 -0.45
N LEU A 218 6.59 -19.23 -0.34
CA LEU A 218 6.11 -18.62 0.90
C LEU A 218 4.61 -18.85 1.09
N VAL A 219 3.84 -19.06 0.02
CA VAL A 219 2.42 -19.44 0.10
C VAL A 219 2.27 -20.81 0.76
N MET A 220 3.06 -21.80 0.33
CA MET A 220 3.06 -23.14 0.95
C MET A 220 3.44 -23.06 2.44
N PHE A 221 4.47 -22.26 2.76
CA PHE A 221 4.88 -22.03 4.15
C PHE A 221 3.76 -21.38 4.98
N PHE A 222 3.10 -20.36 4.43
CA PHE A 222 1.98 -19.67 5.09
C PHE A 222 0.80 -20.62 5.34
N LYS A 223 0.38 -21.38 4.34
CA LYS A 223 -0.71 -22.38 4.46
C LYS A 223 -0.40 -23.42 5.55
N ARG A 224 0.83 -23.91 5.60
CA ARG A 224 1.29 -24.84 6.64
C ARG A 224 1.21 -24.24 8.06
N ILE A 225 1.51 -22.95 8.21
CA ILE A 225 1.39 -22.26 9.51
C ILE A 225 -0.08 -22.01 9.86
N SER A 226 -0.92 -21.63 8.90
CA SER A 226 -2.35 -21.40 9.13
C SER A 226 -3.03 -22.67 9.62
N PHE A 227 -2.78 -23.80 8.96
CA PHE A 227 -3.34 -25.09 9.33
C PHE A 227 -3.01 -25.47 10.79
N LYS A 228 -1.74 -25.32 11.20
CA LYS A 228 -1.34 -25.57 12.60
C LYS A 228 -2.03 -24.66 13.61
N LYS A 229 -2.34 -23.42 13.24
CA LYS A 229 -3.06 -22.50 14.13
C LYS A 229 -4.53 -22.89 14.26
N GLU A 230 -5.16 -23.31 13.16
CA GLU A 230 -6.55 -23.78 13.17
C GLU A 230 -6.69 -25.05 14.00
N GLU A 231 -5.77 -26.01 13.87
CA GLU A 231 -5.73 -27.20 14.73
C GLU A 231 -5.57 -26.84 16.22
N VAL A 232 -4.66 -25.93 16.56
CA VAL A 232 -4.47 -25.48 17.95
C VAL A 232 -5.71 -24.78 18.49
N LEU A 233 -6.40 -23.98 17.68
CA LEU A 233 -7.65 -23.31 18.08
C LEU A 233 -8.78 -24.32 18.32
N GLN A 234 -8.90 -25.33 17.47
CA GLN A 234 -9.88 -26.42 17.62
C GLN A 234 -9.63 -27.24 18.89
N LEU A 235 -8.37 -27.56 19.19
CA LEU A 235 -7.99 -28.27 20.43
C LEU A 235 -8.27 -27.43 21.68
N GLN A 236 -8.06 -26.12 21.64
CA GLN A 236 -8.41 -25.21 22.75
C GLN A 236 -9.92 -25.14 22.97
N GLN A 237 -10.72 -25.07 21.89
CA GLN A 237 -12.18 -25.08 21.98
C GLN A 237 -12.76 -26.42 22.46
N GLN A 238 -12.07 -27.54 22.23
CA GLN A 238 -12.45 -28.85 22.75
C GLN A 238 -12.10 -29.05 24.22
N GLN A 239 -11.08 -28.35 24.73
CA GLN A 239 -10.68 -28.39 26.15
C GLN A 239 -11.51 -27.44 27.04
N GLU A 240 -12.19 -26.46 26.45
CA GLU A 240 -13.08 -25.51 27.13
C GLU A 240 -14.54 -25.99 27.22
N LYS A 241 -14.86 -27.17 26.67
CA LYS A 241 -16.16 -27.86 26.81
C LYS A 241 -16.05 -29.03 27.77
#